data_AF-A0AA38F849-F1
#
_entry.id   AF-A0AA38F849-F1
#
_cell.length_a   1.000
_cell.length_b   1.000
_cell.length_c   1.000
_cell.angle_alpha   90.00
_cell.angle_beta   90.00
_cell.angle_gamma   90.00
#
_symmetry.space_group_name_H-M   'P 1'
#
loop_
_entity.id
_entity.type
_entity.pdbx_description
1 polymer ?
#
loop_
_entity_poly.entity_id
_entity_poly.type
_entity_poly.pdbx_seq_one_letter_code
_entity_poly.pdbx_strand_id
1 'polypeptide(L)'
;AAESWRKEEKEERLGVVSGAATEAEAEDAVTVVADVEDAEKKKKNGVPVTKLGRLVKEGKIRSLEQIYLFSLAVKEHQIVESMLGPQLKDEVMKITPVQKQTRAGQRTRFKAFVVVGDSNGHVGLGVKCSKEVATAIRGALILAKLSVIPVRRGYWGNKIGKVHTVPCKVTGKCGSVTVRMVPAPRGAGIVAARVPKKVLHFAGIDDVFTSSRGSTKTL
;
A
#
# COMPACT_ATOMS: atom_id res chain seq x y z
N ALA A 1 -54.28 -24.83 32.86
CA ALA A 1 -53.50 -26.09 32.89
C ALA A 1 -52.67 -26.31 31.61
N ALA A 2 -53.15 -25.94 30.41
CA ALA A 2 -52.38 -26.11 29.15
C ALA A 2 -51.41 -24.95 28.81
N GLU A 3 -51.44 -23.83 29.54
CA GLU A 3 -50.56 -22.68 29.31
C GLU A 3 -49.30 -22.65 30.20
N SER A 4 -49.21 -23.48 31.26
CA SER A 4 -47.98 -23.57 32.06
C SER A 4 -46.95 -24.49 31.39
N TRP A 5 -47.39 -25.56 30.73
CA TRP A 5 -46.54 -26.50 29.99
C TRP A 5 -45.79 -25.85 28.82
N ARG A 6 -46.43 -24.91 28.10
CA ARG A 6 -45.82 -24.21 26.97
C ARG A 6 -44.81 -23.12 27.39
N LYS A 7 -44.79 -22.77 28.68
CA LYS A 7 -43.82 -21.85 29.27
C LYS A 7 -42.60 -22.61 29.79
N GLU A 8 -42.81 -23.77 30.40
CA GLU A 8 -41.76 -24.70 30.86
C GLU A 8 -40.89 -25.21 29.70
N GLU A 9 -41.50 -25.59 28.57
CA GLU A 9 -40.77 -26.11 27.40
C GLU A 9 -39.98 -25.00 26.65
N LYS A 10 -40.35 -23.73 26.87
CA LYS A 10 -39.63 -22.57 26.32
C LYS A 10 -38.47 -22.13 27.23
N GLU A 11 -38.53 -22.48 28.50
CA GLU A 11 -37.48 -22.22 29.50
C GLU A 11 -36.41 -23.33 29.47
N GLU A 12 -36.77 -24.58 29.16
CA GLU A 12 -35.80 -25.67 28.89
C GLU A 12 -35.04 -25.50 27.56
N ARG A 13 -35.66 -24.88 26.54
CA ARG A 13 -34.99 -24.57 25.27
C ARG A 13 -34.13 -23.30 25.33
N LEU A 14 -34.25 -22.56 26.42
CA LEU A 14 -33.39 -21.44 26.82
C LEU A 14 -32.49 -21.85 27.98
N GLY A 15 -32.06 -23.13 27.99
CA GLY A 15 -31.04 -23.66 28.89
C GLY A 15 -29.94 -22.65 29.14
N VAL A 16 -30.09 -21.98 30.29
CA VAL A 16 -29.09 -21.15 30.94
C VAL A 16 -27.98 -22.10 31.30
N VAL A 17 -27.00 -22.26 30.40
CA VAL A 17 -25.65 -22.60 30.83
C VAL A 17 -25.07 -21.32 31.39
N SER A 18 -25.43 -21.01 32.65
CA SER A 18 -24.59 -20.23 33.54
C SER A 18 -23.40 -21.10 33.95
N GLY A 19 -22.61 -21.49 32.96
CA GLY A 19 -21.22 -21.85 33.15
C GLY A 19 -20.47 -20.58 32.88
N ALA A 20 -19.82 -20.02 33.90
CA ALA A 20 -18.71 -19.12 33.66
C ALA A 20 -17.83 -19.83 32.62
N ALA A 21 -17.80 -19.31 31.38
CA ALA A 21 -16.61 -19.47 30.56
C ALA A 21 -15.52 -18.89 31.45
N THR A 22 -14.83 -19.76 32.19
CA THR A 22 -13.76 -19.36 33.08
C THR A 22 -12.84 -18.54 32.21
N GLU A 23 -12.44 -17.36 32.69
CA GLU A 23 -11.62 -16.42 31.92
C GLU A 23 -10.42 -17.12 31.25
N ALA A 24 -9.94 -18.23 31.84
CA ALA A 24 -8.98 -19.17 31.28
C ALA A 24 -9.34 -19.80 29.89
N GLU A 25 -10.58 -20.22 29.62
CA GLU A 25 -10.95 -20.83 28.32
C GLU A 25 -11.14 -19.77 27.22
N ALA A 26 -11.53 -18.56 27.60
CA ALA A 26 -11.58 -17.41 26.69
C ALA A 26 -10.17 -16.88 26.39
N GLU A 27 -9.29 -16.86 27.40
CA GLU A 27 -7.87 -16.53 27.24
C GLU A 27 -7.14 -17.56 26.38
N ASP A 28 -7.42 -18.86 26.54
CA ASP A 28 -6.85 -19.93 25.72
C ASP A 28 -7.36 -19.87 24.26
N ALA A 29 -8.62 -19.51 24.03
CA ALA A 29 -9.11 -19.28 22.67
C ALA A 29 -8.45 -18.06 22.01
N VAL A 30 -8.17 -17.00 22.79
CA VAL A 30 -7.51 -15.76 22.33
C VAL A 30 -6.01 -15.98 22.07
N THR A 31 -5.33 -16.79 22.88
CA THR A 31 -3.92 -17.17 22.63
C THR A 31 -3.82 -18.10 21.43
N VAL A 32 -4.74 -19.06 21.25
CA VAL A 32 -4.75 -19.95 20.08
C VAL A 32 -5.00 -19.18 18.78
N VAL A 33 -5.91 -18.18 18.75
CA VAL A 33 -6.06 -17.33 17.56
C VAL A 33 -4.87 -16.40 17.33
N ALA A 34 -4.23 -15.89 18.39
CA ALA A 34 -3.00 -15.10 18.26
C ALA A 34 -1.82 -15.94 17.73
N ASP A 35 -1.64 -17.17 18.23
CA ASP A 35 -0.61 -18.12 17.79
C ASP A 35 -0.85 -18.60 16.35
N VAL A 36 -2.10 -18.75 15.92
CA VAL A 36 -2.47 -19.08 14.53
C VAL A 36 -2.21 -17.90 13.60
N GLU A 37 -2.53 -16.67 14.00
CA GLU A 37 -2.20 -15.44 13.24
C GLU A 37 -0.68 -15.20 13.13
N ASP A 38 0.06 -15.47 14.21
CA ASP A 38 1.52 -15.35 14.23
C ASP A 38 2.22 -16.46 13.43
N ALA A 39 1.64 -17.67 13.38
CA ALA A 39 2.11 -18.75 12.52
C ALA A 39 1.88 -18.47 11.01
N GLU A 40 0.75 -17.85 10.65
CA GLU A 40 0.50 -17.38 9.28
C GLU A 40 1.42 -16.21 8.89
N LYS A 41 1.70 -15.27 9.81
CA LYS A 41 2.73 -14.23 9.62
C LYS A 41 4.12 -14.83 9.40
N LYS A 42 4.48 -15.88 10.15
CA LYS A 42 5.77 -16.58 9.99
C LYS A 42 5.92 -17.25 8.62
N LYS A 43 4.83 -17.81 8.05
CA LYS A 43 4.84 -18.36 6.68
C LYS A 43 4.90 -17.30 5.57
N LYS A 44 4.40 -16.08 5.82
CA LYS A 44 4.50 -14.95 4.87
C LYS A 44 5.91 -14.39 4.73
N ASN A 45 6.73 -14.50 5.79
CA ASN A 45 8.12 -14.06 5.78
C ASN A 45 9.04 -15.14 5.20
N GLY A 46 9.04 -15.24 3.86
CA GLY A 46 9.97 -16.09 3.11
C GLY A 46 11.42 -15.88 3.53
N VAL A 47 12.22 -16.95 3.46
CA VAL A 47 13.65 -16.87 3.77
C VAL A 47 14.32 -15.91 2.78
N PRO A 48 15.03 -14.86 3.26
CA PRO A 48 15.66 -13.89 2.36
C PRO A 48 16.77 -14.58 1.56
N VAL A 49 16.69 -14.42 0.25
CA VAL A 49 17.64 -15.00 -0.71
C VAL A 49 18.81 -14.03 -0.88
N THR A 50 18.55 -12.73 -0.81
CA THR A 50 19.55 -11.68 -0.97
C THR A 50 20.35 -11.41 0.30
N LYS A 51 21.62 -10.98 0.12
CA LYS A 51 22.47 -10.50 1.23
C LYS A 51 21.78 -9.35 1.98
N LEU A 52 21.16 -8.44 1.24
CA LEU A 52 20.44 -7.31 1.82
C LEU A 52 19.25 -7.79 2.67
N GLY A 53 18.43 -8.71 2.16
CA GLY A 53 17.33 -9.29 2.92
C GLY A 53 17.78 -9.98 4.21
N ARG A 54 18.93 -10.67 4.20
CA ARG A 54 19.52 -11.24 5.42
C ARG A 54 19.93 -10.16 6.42
N LEU A 55 20.61 -9.11 5.97
CA LEU A 55 21.00 -7.98 6.83
C LEU A 55 19.81 -7.25 7.44
N VAL A 56 18.71 -7.12 6.69
CA VAL A 56 17.45 -6.53 7.19
C VAL A 56 16.80 -7.45 8.22
N LYS A 57 16.72 -8.76 7.93
CA LYS A 57 16.16 -9.76 8.86
C LYS A 57 16.97 -9.89 10.14
N GLU A 58 18.29 -9.73 10.06
CA GLU A 58 19.22 -9.69 11.21
C GLU A 58 19.14 -8.36 11.99
N GLY A 59 18.38 -7.37 11.52
CA GLY A 59 18.23 -6.07 12.20
C GLY A 59 19.45 -5.14 12.09
N LYS A 60 20.42 -5.46 11.23
CA LYS A 60 21.61 -4.62 10.98
C LYS A 60 21.27 -3.34 10.22
N ILE A 61 20.30 -3.44 9.30
CA ILE A 61 19.75 -2.29 8.58
C ILE A 61 18.40 -1.94 9.21
N ARG A 62 18.33 -0.79 9.87
CA ARG A 62 17.15 -0.37 10.64
C ARG A 62 16.19 0.52 9.85
N SER A 63 16.68 1.21 8.82
CA SER A 63 15.89 2.16 8.04
C SER A 63 16.08 2.00 6.54
N LEU A 64 15.01 2.33 5.79
CA LEU A 64 15.02 2.37 4.33
C LEU A 64 15.98 3.44 3.79
N GLU A 65 16.22 4.49 4.57
CA GLU A 65 17.16 5.58 4.24
C GLU A 65 18.59 5.08 4.06
N GLN A 66 19.03 4.09 4.85
CA GLN A 66 20.36 3.48 4.69
C GLN A 66 20.49 2.79 3.33
N ILE A 67 19.43 2.12 2.87
CA ILE A 67 19.39 1.45 1.56
C ILE A 67 19.51 2.49 0.46
N TYR A 68 18.80 3.62 0.59
CA TYR A 68 18.87 4.71 -0.38
C TYR A 68 20.23 5.41 -0.41
N LEU A 69 20.86 5.63 0.75
CA LEU A 69 22.17 6.26 0.83
C LEU A 69 23.23 5.47 0.07
N PHE A 70 23.23 4.14 0.23
CA PHE A 70 24.16 3.25 -0.48
C PHE A 70 23.67 2.84 -1.87
N SER A 71 22.52 3.37 -2.33
CA SER A 71 21.91 3.04 -3.62
C SER A 71 21.78 1.54 -3.87
N LEU A 72 21.46 0.77 -2.83
CA LEU A 72 21.35 -0.68 -2.92
C LEU A 72 20.04 -1.07 -3.59
N ALA A 73 20.11 -1.97 -4.57
CA ALA A 73 18.93 -2.43 -5.30
C ALA A 73 18.05 -3.36 -4.44
N VAL A 74 16.81 -2.95 -4.19
CA VAL A 74 15.80 -3.77 -3.51
C VAL A 74 15.20 -4.77 -4.50
N LYS A 75 15.43 -6.07 -4.27
CA LYS A 75 14.92 -7.16 -5.12
C LYS A 75 13.82 -7.99 -4.45
N GLU A 76 13.61 -7.81 -3.15
CA GLU A 76 12.63 -8.54 -2.36
C GLU A 76 11.62 -7.54 -1.78
N HIS A 77 10.33 -7.71 -2.06
CA HIS A 77 9.30 -6.80 -1.56
C HIS A 77 9.14 -6.89 -0.03
N GLN A 78 9.55 -8.02 0.55
CA GLN A 78 9.52 -8.27 1.99
C GLN A 78 10.39 -7.27 2.76
N ILE A 79 11.45 -6.74 2.15
CA ILE A 79 12.31 -5.73 2.79
C ILE A 79 11.49 -4.47 3.11
N VAL A 80 10.72 -3.99 2.12
CA VAL A 80 9.90 -2.78 2.28
C VAL A 80 8.74 -3.04 3.23
N GLU A 81 8.16 -4.23 3.19
CA GLU A 81 7.08 -4.64 4.09
C GLU A 81 7.54 -4.77 5.55
N SER A 82 8.74 -5.29 5.78
CA SER A 82 9.34 -5.36 7.12
C SER A 82 9.68 -3.99 7.69
N MET A 83 9.99 -3.00 6.86
CA MET A 83 10.39 -1.67 7.30
C MET A 83 9.23 -0.67 7.41
N LEU A 84 8.29 -0.68 6.45
CA LEU A 84 7.20 0.29 6.33
C LEU A 84 5.80 -0.34 6.48
N GLY A 85 5.70 -1.65 6.69
CA GLY A 85 4.46 -2.43 6.68
C GLY A 85 3.22 -1.81 7.32
N PRO A 86 3.28 -1.25 8.55
CA PRO A 86 2.08 -0.72 9.21
C PRO A 86 1.60 0.64 8.65
N GLN A 87 2.46 1.39 7.98
CA GLN A 87 2.14 2.74 7.47
C GLN A 87 1.84 2.75 5.96
N LEU A 88 2.22 1.67 5.27
CA LEU A 88 2.11 1.57 3.84
C LEU A 88 0.66 1.36 3.41
N LYS A 89 0.12 2.30 2.63
CA LYS A 89 -1.19 2.20 2.00
C LYS A 89 -1.03 1.97 0.50
N ASP A 90 -1.93 1.19 -0.08
CA ASP A 90 -2.00 0.92 -1.51
C ASP A 90 -3.32 1.41 -2.11
N GLU A 91 -3.26 1.86 -3.35
CA GLU A 91 -4.44 2.24 -4.12
C GLU A 91 -4.29 1.82 -5.59
N VAL A 92 -5.34 1.18 -6.12
CA VAL A 92 -5.45 0.84 -7.54
C VAL A 92 -5.93 2.06 -8.32
N MET A 93 -5.08 2.57 -9.23
CA MET A 93 -5.38 3.78 -10.00
C MET A 93 -6.32 3.50 -11.17
N LYS A 94 -5.97 2.51 -11.99
CA LYS A 94 -6.69 2.14 -13.21
C LYS A 94 -6.42 0.69 -13.58
N ILE A 95 -7.43 0.05 -14.13
CA ILE A 95 -7.31 -1.26 -14.77
C ILE A 95 -7.68 -1.06 -16.25
N THR A 96 -6.78 -1.44 -17.16
CA THR A 96 -7.01 -1.35 -18.60
C THR A 96 -6.96 -2.75 -19.23
N PRO A 97 -8.00 -3.18 -19.96
CA PRO A 97 -7.90 -4.36 -20.80
C PRO A 97 -7.00 -4.03 -22.00
N VAL A 98 -6.04 -4.91 -22.28
CA VAL A 98 -5.16 -4.85 -23.45
C VAL A 98 -5.27 -6.15 -24.22
N GLN A 99 -5.37 -6.06 -25.54
CA GLN A 99 -5.63 -7.23 -26.40
C GLN A 99 -4.58 -7.36 -27.50
N LYS A 100 -4.23 -8.61 -27.82
CA LYS A 100 -3.38 -8.98 -28.96
C LYS A 100 -4.19 -9.86 -29.91
N GLN A 101 -4.17 -9.55 -31.20
CA GLN A 101 -4.77 -10.40 -32.23
C GLN A 101 -3.94 -11.67 -32.44
N THR A 102 -4.61 -12.82 -32.52
CA THR A 102 -4.02 -14.12 -32.86
C THR A 102 -4.82 -14.76 -33.99
N ARG A 103 -4.32 -15.86 -34.56
CA ARG A 103 -5.03 -16.62 -35.60
C ARG A 103 -6.39 -17.17 -35.11
N ALA A 104 -6.49 -17.48 -33.82
CA ALA A 104 -7.71 -17.98 -33.17
C ALA A 104 -8.56 -16.85 -32.51
N GLY A 105 -8.42 -15.61 -32.99
CA GLY A 105 -9.15 -14.45 -32.45
C GLY A 105 -8.35 -13.59 -31.48
N GLN A 106 -9.05 -12.82 -30.65
CA GLN A 106 -8.45 -11.85 -29.72
C GLN A 106 -8.04 -12.51 -28.40
N ARG A 107 -6.81 -12.25 -27.96
CA ARG A 107 -6.32 -12.63 -26.62
C ARG A 107 -6.22 -11.39 -25.74
N THR A 108 -7.11 -11.30 -24.75
CA THR A 108 -7.17 -10.20 -23.79
C THR A 108 -6.31 -10.48 -22.55
N ARG A 109 -5.81 -9.41 -21.93
CA ARG A 109 -5.13 -9.39 -20.63
C ARG A 109 -5.52 -8.10 -19.91
N PHE A 110 -5.36 -8.08 -18.59
CA PHE A 110 -5.61 -6.89 -17.78
C PHE A 110 -4.29 -6.29 -17.31
N LYS A 111 -4.12 -5.00 -17.56
CA LYS A 111 -3.03 -4.18 -17.04
C LYS A 111 -3.55 -3.40 -15.83
N ALA A 112 -2.90 -3.58 -14.68
CA ALA A 112 -3.21 -2.85 -13.46
C ALA A 112 -2.09 -1.83 -13.17
N PHE A 113 -2.51 -0.64 -12.72
CA PHE A 113 -1.63 0.40 -12.21
C PHE A 113 -1.95 0.59 -10.72
N VAL A 114 -0.95 0.40 -9.87
CA VAL A 114 -1.08 0.49 -8.42
C VAL A 114 -0.04 1.45 -7.89
N VAL A 115 -0.46 2.30 -6.96
CA VAL A 115 0.43 3.19 -6.21
C VAL A 115 0.46 2.74 -4.77
N VAL A 116 1.64 2.82 -4.18
CA VAL A 116 1.90 2.44 -2.80
C VAL A 116 2.66 3.58 -2.14
N GLY A 117 2.30 3.95 -0.91
CA GLY A 117 3.03 4.97 -0.16
C GLY A 117 2.57 5.12 1.29
N ASP A 118 3.40 5.78 2.09
CA ASP A 118 3.22 5.96 3.53
C ASP A 118 2.72 7.35 3.91
N SER A 119 2.43 8.21 2.92
CA SER A 119 2.11 9.64 3.11
C SER A 119 3.18 10.40 3.90
N ASN A 120 4.41 9.87 3.97
CA ASN A 120 5.50 10.42 4.75
C ASN A 120 6.83 10.46 3.97
N GLY A 121 6.74 10.60 2.65
CA GLY A 121 7.92 10.74 1.80
C GLY A 121 8.38 9.45 1.11
N HIS A 122 7.57 8.39 1.07
CA HIS A 122 7.86 7.20 0.27
C HIS A 122 6.71 6.90 -0.69
N VAL A 123 7.02 6.77 -1.98
CA VAL A 123 6.06 6.37 -3.02
C VAL A 123 6.66 5.35 -3.96
N GLY A 124 5.88 4.32 -4.27
CA GLY A 124 6.13 3.35 -5.32
C GLY A 124 5.00 3.32 -6.35
N LEU A 125 5.36 3.06 -7.60
CA LEU A 125 4.42 2.84 -8.70
C LEU A 125 4.66 1.47 -9.31
N GLY A 126 3.61 0.67 -9.39
CA GLY A 126 3.64 -0.68 -9.93
C GLY A 126 2.74 -0.81 -11.14
N VAL A 127 3.26 -1.45 -12.18
CA VAL A 127 2.51 -1.73 -13.41
C VAL A 127 2.68 -3.20 -13.76
N LYS A 128 1.58 -3.94 -13.82
CA LYS A 128 1.62 -5.37 -14.16
C LYS A 128 0.48 -5.74 -15.11
N CYS A 129 0.78 -6.61 -16.06
CA CYS A 129 -0.20 -7.23 -16.93
C CYS A 129 -0.32 -8.72 -16.61
N SER A 130 -1.53 -9.21 -16.39
CA SER A 130 -1.84 -10.63 -16.14
C SER A 130 -3.11 -11.06 -16.88
N LYS A 131 -3.40 -12.37 -16.90
CA LYS A 131 -4.65 -12.90 -17.49
C LYS A 131 -5.87 -12.56 -16.65
N GLU A 132 -5.72 -12.57 -15.33
CA GLU A 132 -6.77 -12.27 -14.36
C GLU A 132 -6.51 -10.93 -13.68
N VAL A 133 -7.59 -10.27 -13.24
CA VAL A 133 -7.50 -8.97 -12.59
C VAL A 133 -6.84 -9.07 -11.21
N ALA A 134 -7.22 -10.05 -10.39
CA ALA A 134 -6.67 -10.23 -9.04
C ALA A 134 -5.16 -10.47 -9.07
N THR A 135 -4.67 -11.29 -10.01
CA THR A 135 -3.24 -11.55 -10.17
C THR A 135 -2.48 -10.35 -10.74
N ALA A 136 -3.12 -9.52 -11.60
CA ALA A 136 -2.54 -8.27 -12.06
C ALA A 136 -2.35 -7.28 -10.90
N ILE A 137 -3.36 -7.13 -10.03
CA ILE A 137 -3.30 -6.21 -8.89
C ILE A 137 -2.24 -6.67 -7.88
N ARG A 138 -2.25 -7.94 -7.46
CA ARG A 138 -1.25 -8.48 -6.53
C ARG A 138 0.18 -8.34 -7.08
N GLY A 139 0.37 -8.64 -8.37
CA GLY A 139 1.67 -8.48 -9.01
C GLY A 139 2.10 -7.02 -9.16
N ALA A 140 1.16 -6.10 -9.41
CA ALA A 140 1.44 -4.66 -9.45
C ALA A 140 1.80 -4.12 -8.06
N LEU A 141 1.16 -4.60 -6.99
CA LEU A 141 1.48 -4.22 -5.61
C LEU A 141 2.90 -4.64 -5.22
N ILE A 142 3.30 -5.87 -5.57
CA ILE A 142 4.68 -6.34 -5.36
C ILE A 142 5.69 -5.46 -6.12
N LEU A 143 5.41 -5.14 -7.39
CA LEU A 143 6.27 -4.27 -8.19
C LEU A 143 6.33 -2.84 -7.63
N ALA A 144 5.22 -2.31 -7.12
CA ALA A 144 5.17 -1.00 -6.49
C ALA A 144 6.02 -0.95 -5.22
N LYS A 145 5.96 -2.00 -4.38
CA LYS A 145 6.82 -2.14 -3.19
C LYS A 145 8.31 -2.19 -3.56
N LEU A 146 8.67 -2.85 -4.67
CA LEU A 146 10.06 -2.89 -5.14
C LEU A 146 10.55 -1.54 -5.69
N SER A 147 9.65 -0.72 -6.24
CA SER A 147 9.96 0.58 -6.86
C SER A 147 9.73 1.78 -5.94
N VAL A 148 9.76 1.59 -4.61
CA VAL A 148 9.56 2.69 -3.66
C VAL A 148 10.75 3.64 -3.69
N ILE A 149 10.45 4.92 -3.93
CA ILE A 149 11.41 6.01 -4.07
C ILE A 149 11.19 7.00 -2.92
N PRO A 150 12.28 7.56 -2.34
CA PRO A 150 12.17 8.62 -1.35
C PRO A 150 11.82 9.94 -2.02
N VAL A 151 10.84 10.65 -1.46
CA VAL A 151 10.38 11.95 -1.90
C VAL A 151 10.91 13.02 -0.96
N ARG A 152 11.77 13.89 -1.48
CA ARG A 152 12.28 15.03 -0.72
C ARG A 152 11.21 16.12 -0.64
N ARG A 153 10.75 16.39 0.58
CA ARG A 153 9.84 17.50 0.90
C ARG A 153 10.62 18.70 1.43
N GLY A 154 10.03 19.88 1.32
CA GLY A 154 10.65 21.16 1.64
C GLY A 154 9.64 22.23 2.02
N TYR A 155 10.10 23.48 1.93
CA TYR A 155 9.36 24.69 2.29
C TYR A 155 9.28 25.61 1.07
N TRP A 156 8.20 26.37 0.96
CA TRP A 156 8.05 27.38 -0.09
C TRP A 156 8.93 28.62 0.16
N GLY A 157 9.01 29.06 1.41
CA GLY A 157 9.76 30.25 1.85
C GLY A 157 10.38 30.02 3.22
N ASN A 158 9.88 30.72 4.25
CA ASN A 158 10.38 30.57 5.63
C ASN A 158 10.25 29.13 6.12
N LYS A 159 11.33 28.61 6.71
CA LYS A 159 11.44 27.22 7.22
C LYS A 159 10.74 27.09 8.59
N ILE A 160 9.46 27.40 8.65
CA ILE A 160 8.69 27.41 9.89
C ILE A 160 7.70 26.23 9.88
N GLY A 161 7.79 25.37 10.89
CA GLY A 161 6.90 24.21 11.08
C GLY A 161 7.27 23.00 10.22
N LYS A 162 6.27 22.15 9.92
CA LYS A 162 6.47 20.93 9.11
C LYS A 162 6.71 21.23 7.63
N VAL A 163 7.48 20.35 6.98
CA VAL A 163 7.63 20.33 5.52
C VAL A 163 6.27 20.06 4.87
N HIS A 164 5.95 20.81 3.81
CA HIS A 164 4.61 20.78 3.19
C HIS A 164 4.66 20.72 1.65
N THR A 165 5.70 21.27 1.03
CA THR A 165 5.78 21.41 -0.44
C THR A 165 7.06 20.80 -1.03
N VAL A 166 7.24 20.90 -2.34
CA VAL A 166 8.43 20.46 -3.06
C VAL A 166 9.57 21.49 -2.85
N PRO A 167 10.85 21.09 -2.70
CA PRO A 167 11.93 22.04 -2.43
C PRO A 167 12.26 22.97 -3.60
N CYS A 168 12.09 22.52 -4.84
CA CYS A 168 12.36 23.31 -6.04
C CYS A 168 11.37 22.96 -7.15
N LYS A 169 11.34 23.77 -8.21
CA LYS A 169 10.51 23.48 -9.38
C LYS A 169 11.12 22.28 -10.10
N VAL A 170 10.38 21.17 -10.18
CA VAL A 170 10.84 19.93 -10.82
C VAL A 170 9.92 19.55 -11.97
N THR A 171 10.49 18.95 -13.00
CA THR A 171 9.76 18.50 -14.19
C THR A 171 10.05 17.03 -14.44
N GLY A 172 8.99 16.21 -14.53
CA GLY A 172 9.06 14.83 -14.98
C GLY A 172 8.50 14.69 -16.40
N LYS A 173 9.10 13.81 -17.21
CA LYS A 173 8.65 13.53 -18.57
C LYS A 173 8.47 12.03 -18.77
N CYS A 174 7.37 11.64 -19.41
CA CYS A 174 7.14 10.28 -19.89
C CYS A 174 6.45 10.35 -21.26
N GLY A 175 7.12 9.90 -22.31
CA GLY A 175 6.64 10.06 -23.69
C GLY A 175 6.45 11.54 -24.06
N SER A 176 5.24 11.90 -24.50
CA SER A 176 4.86 13.29 -24.81
C SER A 176 4.34 14.08 -23.62
N VAL A 177 4.09 13.43 -22.48
CA VAL A 177 3.53 14.07 -21.28
C VAL A 177 4.64 14.61 -20.40
N THR A 178 4.53 15.88 -20.03
CA THR A 178 5.39 16.53 -19.03
C THR A 178 4.54 17.01 -17.86
N VAL A 179 5.01 16.76 -16.64
CA VAL A 179 4.40 17.26 -15.40
C VAL A 179 5.43 18.12 -14.69
N ARG A 180 5.09 19.39 -14.51
CA ARG A 180 5.87 20.35 -13.74
C ARG A 180 5.23 20.53 -12.37
N MET A 181 6.02 20.35 -11.33
CA MET A 181 5.66 20.67 -9.96
C MET A 181 6.30 21.99 -9.58
N VAL A 182 5.52 22.87 -8.99
CA VAL A 182 5.93 24.19 -8.52
C VAL A 182 5.62 24.28 -7.03
N PRO A 183 6.59 24.69 -6.19
CA PRO A 183 6.36 24.88 -4.76
C PRO A 183 5.21 25.86 -4.51
N ALA A 184 4.35 25.56 -3.54
CA ALA A 184 3.16 26.34 -3.22
C ALA A 184 3.16 26.79 -1.75
N PRO A 185 2.54 27.95 -1.42
CA PRO A 185 2.39 28.40 -0.03
C PRO A 185 1.48 27.44 0.76
N ARG A 186 1.57 27.55 2.10
CA ARG A 186 0.80 26.69 3.00
C ARG A 186 -0.70 26.88 2.84
N GLY A 187 -1.44 25.78 2.76
CA GLY A 187 -2.89 25.79 2.62
C GLY A 187 -3.39 25.95 1.18
N ALA A 188 -2.49 25.95 0.19
CA ALA A 188 -2.86 25.90 -1.22
C ALA A 188 -3.46 24.53 -1.62
N GLY A 189 -3.07 23.47 -0.91
CA GLY A 189 -3.42 22.09 -1.22
C GLY A 189 -2.75 21.57 -2.50
N ILE A 190 -3.13 20.35 -2.87
CA ILE A 190 -2.66 19.72 -4.10
C ILE A 190 -3.54 20.16 -5.28
N VAL A 191 -3.04 21.13 -6.06
CA VAL A 191 -3.68 21.59 -7.30
C VAL A 191 -3.19 20.74 -8.46
N ALA A 192 -3.86 19.60 -8.66
CA ALA A 192 -3.55 18.65 -9.72
C ALA A 192 -4.80 17.89 -10.19
N ALA A 193 -4.71 17.25 -11.37
CA ALA A 193 -5.73 16.31 -11.83
C ALA A 193 -5.86 15.11 -10.87
N ARG A 194 -6.98 14.40 -10.92
CA ARG A 194 -7.33 13.32 -9.97
C ARG A 194 -6.23 12.28 -9.76
N VAL A 195 -5.54 11.89 -10.84
CA VAL A 195 -4.51 10.84 -10.83
C VAL A 195 -3.21 11.32 -10.16
N PRO A 196 -2.54 12.39 -10.65
CA PRO A 196 -1.34 12.90 -9.98
C PRO A 196 -1.65 13.39 -8.55
N LYS A 197 -2.86 13.87 -8.27
CA LYS A 197 -3.28 14.26 -6.91
C LYS A 197 -3.16 13.11 -5.92
N LYS A 198 -3.62 11.91 -6.30
CA LYS A 198 -3.49 10.71 -5.46
C LYS A 198 -2.02 10.34 -5.25
N VAL A 199 -1.19 10.35 -6.30
CA VAL A 199 0.26 10.04 -6.20
C VAL A 199 0.96 11.00 -5.23
N LEU A 200 0.68 12.30 -5.33
CA LEU A 200 1.28 13.32 -4.48
C LEU A 200 0.81 13.21 -3.02
N HIS A 201 -0.42 12.75 -2.80
CA HIS A 201 -0.94 12.48 -1.46
C HIS A 201 -0.23 11.29 -0.80
N PHE A 202 0.01 10.20 -1.54
CA PHE A 202 0.84 9.08 -1.06
C PHE A 202 2.30 9.50 -0.82
N ALA A 203 2.79 10.50 -1.54
CA ALA A 203 4.13 11.08 -1.31
C ALA A 203 4.21 11.91 -0.03
N GLY A 204 3.09 12.26 0.59
CA GLY A 204 3.05 13.12 1.77
C GLY A 204 3.32 14.58 1.45
N ILE A 205 3.01 15.03 0.22
CA ILE A 205 3.05 16.44 -0.17
C ILE A 205 1.66 17.04 0.09
N ASP A 206 1.61 18.10 0.89
CA ASP A 206 0.37 18.77 1.25
C ASP A 206 0.01 19.85 0.22
N ASP A 207 1.00 20.66 -0.18
CA ASP A 207 0.80 21.84 -1.02
C ASP A 207 1.70 21.78 -2.25
N VAL A 208 1.11 21.78 -3.46
CA VAL A 208 1.87 21.86 -4.71
C VAL A 208 1.02 22.34 -5.87
N PHE A 209 1.57 23.25 -6.68
CA PHE A 209 0.98 23.60 -7.96
C PHE A 209 1.53 22.69 -9.04
N THR A 210 0.66 22.11 -9.85
CA THR A 210 1.06 21.27 -10.97
C THR A 210 0.64 21.88 -12.30
N SER A 211 1.48 21.68 -13.32
CA SER A 211 1.15 21.98 -14.70
C SER A 211 1.49 20.75 -15.54
N SER A 212 0.49 20.22 -16.24
CA SER A 212 0.64 19.07 -17.13
C SER A 212 0.50 19.51 -18.59
N ARG A 213 1.43 19.12 -19.45
CA ARG A 213 1.39 19.39 -20.90
C ARG A 213 1.56 18.09 -21.69
N GLY A 214 0.96 18.02 -22.87
CA GLY A 214 0.97 16.83 -23.74
C GLY A 214 -0.35 16.05 -23.70
N SER A 215 -0.30 14.77 -24.08
CA SER A 215 -1.48 13.90 -24.10
C SER A 215 -1.81 13.34 -22.71
N THR A 216 -2.45 14.13 -21.87
CA THR A 216 -2.73 13.79 -20.45
C THR A 216 -3.85 12.75 -20.26
N LYS A 217 -4.54 12.34 -21.33
CA LYS A 217 -5.62 11.33 -21.28
C LYS A 217 -5.09 9.90 -21.11
N THR A 218 -3.83 9.62 -21.49
CA THR A 218 -3.22 8.30 -21.34
C THR A 218 -2.64 8.14 -19.94
N LEU A 219 -3.24 7.22 -19.18
CA LEU A 219 -2.82 6.80 -17.84
C LEU A 219 -2.07 5.47 -17.94
#